data_AF-A0A3M1K4K7-F1
#
_entry.id   AF-A0A3M1K4K7-F1
#
_cell.length_a   1.000
_cell.length_b   1.000
_cell.length_c   1.000
_cell.angle_alpha   90.00
_cell.angle_beta   90.00
_cell.angle_gamma   90.00
#
_symmetry.space_group_name_H-M   'P 1'
#
loop_
_entity.id
_entity.type
_entity.pdbx_description
1 polymer ?
#
loop_
_entity_poly.entity_id
_entity_poly.type
_entity_poly.pdbx_seq_one_letter_code
_entity_poly.pdbx_strand_id
1 'polypeptide(L)'
;MKITRKVREILSWYEADNPGTKASLARILMHGRLGGTGKMVILPVDQGFEHGPDRSFAPNPPAYDPHYHFRLAIDAGLNAFATPLGMIEAGADSFAGQIPLILKVNSCNSWATEKDQAIYGSVEDALRLGCSAIGYTLYPGSPHFNEMLEEFRELAAEAKAVGLAVVAWSYPRGGKLTKEGETALDVDVAHLRQQPLERVVSHLGDLADPVLVAE
;
A
#
# COMPACT_ATOMS: atom_id res chain seq x y z
N MET A 1 9.81 -16.40 -14.56
CA MET A 1 10.52 -15.13 -14.30
C MET A 1 11.86 -15.40 -13.64
N LYS A 2 12.98 -14.86 -14.15
CA LYS A 2 14.30 -15.02 -13.52
C LYS A 2 14.49 -13.92 -12.48
N ILE A 3 14.43 -14.29 -11.19
CA ILE A 3 14.58 -13.34 -10.06
C ILE A 3 16.06 -12.94 -9.92
N THR A 4 16.34 -11.65 -9.76
CA THR A 4 17.70 -11.14 -9.56
C THR A 4 18.25 -11.52 -8.18
N ARG A 5 19.57 -11.45 -8.00
CA ARG A 5 20.19 -11.70 -6.68
C ARG A 5 19.65 -10.74 -5.62
N LYS A 6 19.48 -9.46 -5.96
CA LYS A 6 18.99 -8.43 -5.04
C LYS A 6 17.55 -8.68 -4.61
N VAL A 7 16.66 -9.04 -5.54
CA VAL A 7 15.28 -9.39 -5.18
C VAL A 7 15.22 -10.68 -4.38
N ARG A 8 16.05 -11.69 -4.70
CA ARG A 8 16.13 -12.93 -3.90
C ARG A 8 16.56 -12.67 -2.46
N GLU A 9 17.51 -11.77 -2.25
CA GLU A 9 17.94 -11.31 -0.93
C GLU A 9 16.77 -10.67 -0.17
N ILE A 10 16.03 -9.75 -0.79
CA ILE A 10 14.83 -9.15 -0.17
C ILE A 10 13.80 -10.23 0.20
N LEU A 11 13.49 -11.15 -0.72
CA LEU A 11 12.51 -12.22 -0.48
C LEU A 11 12.94 -13.21 0.61
N SER A 12 14.23 -13.29 0.94
CA SER A 12 14.72 -14.11 2.06
C SER A 12 14.36 -13.54 3.44
N TRP A 13 13.91 -12.28 3.52
CA TRP A 13 13.45 -11.70 4.79
C TRP A 13 12.03 -12.14 5.17
N TYR A 14 11.31 -12.78 4.25
CA TYR A 14 9.90 -13.14 4.39
C TYR A 14 9.72 -14.63 4.69
N GLU A 15 10.67 -15.31 5.35
CA GLU A 15 10.62 -16.78 5.57
C GLU A 15 9.33 -17.30 6.20
N ALA A 16 8.67 -16.50 7.05
CA ALA A 16 7.40 -16.83 7.68
C ALA A 16 6.20 -16.76 6.72
N ASP A 17 6.28 -15.99 5.63
CA ASP A 17 5.17 -15.84 4.69
C ASP A 17 5.08 -17.01 3.72
N ASN A 18 3.85 -17.31 3.30
CA ASN A 18 3.64 -18.40 2.36
C ASN A 18 4.23 -18.08 0.97
N PRO A 19 4.46 -19.11 0.13
CA PRO A 19 5.04 -18.92 -1.19
C PRO A 19 4.23 -17.99 -2.11
N GLY A 20 2.92 -17.89 -1.92
CA GLY A 20 2.03 -17.01 -2.68
C GLY A 20 2.34 -15.54 -2.41
N THR A 21 2.42 -15.14 -1.14
CA THR A 21 2.78 -13.77 -0.73
C THR A 21 4.15 -13.38 -1.27
N LYS A 22 5.15 -14.28 -1.18
CA LYS A 22 6.46 -14.04 -1.80
C LYS A 22 6.40 -13.90 -3.31
N ALA A 23 5.55 -14.68 -3.99
CA ALA A 23 5.38 -14.57 -5.42
C ALA A 23 4.74 -13.23 -5.81
N SER A 24 3.80 -12.73 -5.00
CA SER A 24 3.18 -11.42 -5.17
C SER A 24 4.18 -10.28 -4.97
N LEU A 25 4.98 -10.32 -3.90
CA LEU A 25 6.10 -9.39 -3.68
C LEU A 25 7.11 -9.43 -4.83
N ALA A 26 7.47 -10.63 -5.29
CA ALA A 26 8.38 -10.81 -6.41
C ALA A 26 7.82 -10.20 -7.69
N ARG A 27 6.51 -10.33 -7.96
CA ARG A 27 5.86 -9.69 -9.11
C ARG A 27 6.03 -8.19 -9.06
N ILE A 28 5.77 -7.55 -7.93
CA ILE A 28 5.92 -6.08 -7.76
C ILE A 28 7.39 -5.65 -7.92
N LEU A 29 8.32 -6.30 -7.21
CA LEU A 29 9.75 -5.95 -7.21
C LEU A 29 10.45 -6.20 -8.56
N MET A 30 9.89 -7.05 -9.40
CA MET A 30 10.42 -7.37 -10.73
C MET A 30 9.72 -6.62 -11.87
N HIS A 31 8.67 -5.85 -11.57
CA HIS A 31 7.91 -5.11 -12.58
C HIS A 31 8.46 -3.69 -12.81
N GLY A 32 8.14 -3.11 -13.98
CA GLY A 32 8.51 -1.75 -14.33
C GLY A 32 10.00 -1.52 -14.59
N ARG A 33 10.39 -0.24 -14.76
CA ARG A 33 11.77 0.19 -15.06
C ARG A 33 12.76 -0.13 -13.94
N LEU A 34 12.28 -0.21 -12.70
CA LEU A 34 13.09 -0.59 -11.54
C LEU A 34 13.06 -2.09 -11.24
N GLY A 35 12.40 -2.89 -12.09
CA GLY A 35 12.30 -4.33 -11.93
C GLY A 35 13.65 -5.00 -11.71
N GLY A 36 13.77 -5.76 -10.63
CA GLY A 36 14.99 -6.51 -10.30
C GLY A 36 16.09 -5.71 -9.62
N THR A 37 15.93 -4.40 -9.45
CA THR A 37 16.91 -3.55 -8.74
C THR A 37 16.78 -3.62 -7.22
N GLY A 38 15.66 -4.15 -6.71
CA GLY A 38 15.31 -4.11 -5.30
C GLY A 38 14.74 -2.77 -4.83
N LYS A 39 14.51 -1.84 -5.77
CA LYS A 39 13.80 -0.57 -5.53
C LYS A 39 12.45 -0.60 -6.24
N MET A 40 11.54 0.24 -5.77
CA MET A 40 10.21 0.34 -6.34
C MET A 40 9.66 1.75 -6.35
N VAL A 41 8.81 2.05 -7.32
CA VAL A 41 7.96 3.23 -7.37
C VAL A 41 6.53 2.76 -7.62
N ILE A 42 5.62 3.12 -6.73
CA ILE A 42 4.18 2.84 -6.84
C ILE A 42 3.50 4.16 -7.17
N LEU A 43 2.46 4.13 -8.01
CA LEU A 43 1.54 5.25 -8.14
C LEU A 43 0.36 5.06 -7.18
N PRO A 44 0.28 5.76 -6.05
CA PRO A 44 -0.93 5.83 -5.26
C PRO A 44 -1.90 6.85 -5.86
N VAL A 45 -3.16 6.45 -6.06
CA VAL A 45 -4.26 7.35 -6.44
C VAL A 45 -5.50 7.02 -5.62
N ASP A 46 -5.67 7.70 -4.51
CA ASP A 46 -6.84 7.62 -3.61
C ASP A 46 -7.38 9.01 -3.24
N GLN A 47 -6.71 10.09 -3.65
CA GLN A 47 -7.09 11.47 -3.34
C GLN A 47 -8.51 11.84 -3.80
N GLY A 48 -9.02 11.20 -4.86
CA GLY A 48 -10.39 11.41 -5.32
C GLY A 48 -11.44 10.95 -4.31
N PHE A 49 -11.11 9.91 -3.52
CA PHE A 49 -11.92 9.44 -2.40
C PHE A 49 -11.75 10.39 -1.21
N GLU A 50 -10.51 10.71 -0.84
CA GLU A 50 -10.21 11.47 0.39
C GLU A 50 -10.62 12.95 0.31
N HIS A 51 -10.40 13.59 -0.84
CA HIS A 51 -10.55 15.03 -1.02
C HIS A 51 -11.67 15.42 -1.98
N GLY A 52 -12.27 14.43 -2.66
CA GLY A 52 -13.31 14.61 -3.66
C GLY A 52 -12.73 14.78 -5.07
N PRO A 53 -13.42 14.24 -6.10
CA PRO A 53 -12.88 14.12 -7.45
C PRO A 53 -12.56 15.47 -8.10
N ASP A 54 -13.37 16.50 -7.84
CA ASP A 54 -13.17 17.80 -8.46
C ASP A 54 -11.89 18.49 -7.97
N ARG A 55 -11.67 18.51 -6.65
CA ARG A 55 -10.45 19.09 -6.06
C ARG A 55 -9.20 18.36 -6.52
N SER A 56 -9.31 17.05 -6.74
CA SER A 56 -8.20 16.19 -7.13
C SER A 56 -7.89 16.23 -8.62
N PHE A 57 -8.91 16.27 -9.48
CA PHE A 57 -8.76 15.99 -10.91
C PHE A 57 -9.11 17.16 -11.83
N ALA A 58 -9.77 18.22 -11.33
CA ALA A 58 -10.05 19.42 -12.14
C ALA A 58 -8.81 20.04 -12.81
N PRO A 59 -7.61 20.09 -12.17
CA PRO A 59 -6.41 20.62 -12.81
C PRO A 59 -5.92 19.79 -14.01
N ASN A 60 -6.37 18.54 -14.14
CA ASN A 60 -6.01 17.63 -15.23
C ASN A 60 -7.25 16.85 -15.69
N PRO A 61 -8.12 17.42 -16.55
CA PRO A 61 -9.40 16.82 -16.93
C PRO A 61 -9.36 15.36 -17.42
N PRO A 62 -8.31 14.88 -18.12
CA PRO A 62 -8.17 13.45 -18.42
C PRO A 62 -8.18 12.53 -17.17
N ALA A 63 -7.77 13.02 -16.01
CA ALA A 63 -7.69 12.24 -14.77
C ALA A 63 -9.05 11.89 -14.14
N TYR A 64 -10.16 12.43 -14.65
CA TYR A 64 -11.50 11.96 -14.26
C TYR A 64 -11.81 10.57 -14.84
N ASP A 65 -11.14 10.16 -15.91
CA ASP A 65 -11.21 8.79 -16.45
C ASP A 65 -10.30 7.87 -15.62
N PRO A 66 -10.82 6.83 -14.92
CA PRO A 66 -9.98 5.90 -14.18
C PRO A 66 -8.89 5.25 -15.03
N HIS A 67 -9.14 5.00 -16.32
CA HIS A 67 -8.17 4.39 -17.24
C HIS A 67 -6.95 5.28 -17.49
N TYR A 68 -7.06 6.59 -17.26
CA TYR A 68 -5.92 7.51 -17.35
C TYR A 68 -4.80 7.11 -16.38
N HIS A 69 -5.15 6.75 -15.14
CA HIS A 69 -4.17 6.45 -14.08
C HIS A 69 -3.46 5.11 -14.32
N PHE A 70 -4.18 4.12 -14.85
CA PHE A 70 -3.56 2.86 -15.31
C PHE A 70 -2.52 3.13 -16.40
N ARG A 71 -2.90 3.87 -17.44
CA ARG A 71 -2.00 4.23 -18.55
C ARG A 71 -0.79 5.00 -18.05
N LEU A 72 -1.00 5.98 -17.18
CA LEU A 72 0.08 6.75 -16.57
C LEU A 72 1.10 5.85 -15.85
N ALA A 73 0.62 4.91 -15.02
CA ALA A 73 1.50 4.02 -14.28
C ALA A 73 2.27 3.05 -15.20
N ILE A 74 1.61 2.53 -16.23
CA ILE A 74 2.21 1.62 -17.22
C ILE A 74 3.26 2.35 -18.07
N ASP A 75 2.92 3.51 -18.64
CA ASP A 75 3.79 4.29 -19.54
C ASP A 75 5.03 4.82 -18.81
N ALA A 76 4.86 5.23 -17.55
CA ALA A 76 5.97 5.62 -16.68
C ALA A 76 6.83 4.42 -16.25
N GLY A 77 6.35 3.19 -16.46
CA GLY A 77 7.04 1.95 -16.11
C GLY A 77 7.22 1.79 -14.60
N LEU A 78 6.17 2.06 -13.84
CA LEU A 78 6.14 1.92 -12.39
C LEU A 78 6.05 0.45 -11.97
N ASN A 79 6.30 0.15 -10.71
CA ASN A 79 6.27 -1.22 -10.18
C ASN A 79 4.84 -1.70 -9.90
N ALA A 80 3.96 -0.79 -9.48
CA ALA A 80 2.58 -1.10 -9.15
C ALA A 80 1.69 0.16 -9.19
N PHE A 81 0.38 -0.06 -9.23
CA PHE A 81 -0.65 0.97 -9.11
C PHE A 81 -1.53 0.66 -7.89
N ALA A 82 -1.62 1.60 -6.96
CA ALA A 82 -2.37 1.47 -5.71
C ALA A 82 -3.57 2.42 -5.72
N THR A 83 -4.78 1.90 -5.56
CA THR A 83 -5.99 2.73 -5.69
C THR A 83 -7.22 2.07 -5.01
N PRO A 84 -8.27 2.85 -4.69
CA PRO A 84 -9.53 2.33 -4.14
C PRO A 84 -10.26 1.34 -5.04
N LEU A 85 -11.13 0.53 -4.43
CA LEU A 85 -11.93 -0.52 -5.06
C LEU A 85 -12.56 -0.08 -6.40
N GLY A 86 -13.34 1.00 -6.40
CA GLY A 86 -14.06 1.44 -7.60
C GLY A 86 -13.13 1.83 -8.77
N MET A 87 -11.93 2.35 -8.50
CA MET A 87 -10.96 2.67 -9.55
C MET A 87 -10.31 1.40 -10.11
N ILE A 88 -10.05 0.39 -9.25
CA ILE A 88 -9.59 -0.92 -9.72
C ILE A 88 -10.66 -1.58 -10.60
N GLU A 89 -11.92 -1.61 -10.14
CA GLU A 89 -13.03 -2.23 -10.87
C GLU A 89 -13.24 -1.64 -12.26
N ALA A 90 -12.97 -0.35 -12.44
CA ALA A 90 -13.08 0.32 -13.72
C ALA A 90 -12.04 -0.15 -14.76
N GLY A 91 -10.89 -0.67 -14.35
CA GLY A 91 -9.77 -0.98 -15.24
C GLY A 91 -9.15 -2.38 -15.12
N ALA A 92 -9.51 -3.18 -14.11
CA ALA A 92 -8.86 -4.45 -13.82
C ALA A 92 -8.83 -5.42 -15.02
N ASP A 93 -9.94 -5.53 -15.76
CA ASP A 93 -10.01 -6.37 -16.96
C ASP A 93 -9.24 -5.76 -18.14
N SER A 94 -9.43 -4.46 -18.41
CA SER A 94 -8.79 -3.76 -19.53
C SER A 94 -7.26 -3.74 -19.43
N PHE A 95 -6.72 -3.73 -18.21
CA PHE A 95 -5.28 -3.68 -17.93
C PHE A 95 -4.75 -4.97 -17.29
N ALA A 96 -5.50 -6.08 -17.40
CA ALA A 96 -5.15 -7.34 -16.77
C ALA A 96 -3.70 -7.78 -17.11
N GLY A 97 -2.90 -7.98 -16.06
CA GLY A 97 -1.50 -8.42 -16.18
C GLY A 97 -0.51 -7.37 -16.69
N GLN A 98 -0.95 -6.15 -17.03
CA GLN A 98 -0.08 -5.09 -17.54
C GLN A 98 0.67 -4.37 -16.42
N ILE A 99 0.09 -4.29 -15.22
CA ILE A 99 0.72 -3.71 -14.03
C ILE A 99 0.21 -4.41 -12.76
N PRO A 100 1.07 -4.69 -11.76
CA PRO A 100 0.62 -5.15 -10.45
C PRO A 100 -0.31 -4.12 -9.78
N LEU A 101 -1.47 -4.59 -9.31
CA LEU A 101 -2.44 -3.75 -8.62
C LEU A 101 -2.37 -3.96 -7.11
N ILE A 102 -2.60 -2.89 -6.36
CA ILE A 102 -2.69 -2.89 -4.91
C ILE A 102 -4.03 -2.28 -4.51
N LEU A 103 -4.92 -3.08 -3.92
CA LEU A 103 -6.22 -2.60 -3.46
C LEU A 103 -6.06 -1.85 -2.14
N LYS A 104 -6.36 -0.54 -2.15
CA LYS A 104 -6.55 0.21 -0.91
C LYS A 104 -7.89 -0.21 -0.31
N VAL A 105 -7.88 -0.83 0.87
CA VAL A 105 -9.08 -1.44 1.47
C VAL A 105 -9.83 -0.53 2.45
N ASN A 106 -9.19 0.53 2.93
CA ASN A 106 -9.79 1.50 3.83
C ASN A 106 -9.49 2.94 3.41
N SER A 107 -10.40 3.85 3.74
CA SER A 107 -10.26 5.27 3.48
C SER A 107 -11.26 6.06 4.33
N CYS A 108 -11.11 7.36 4.37
CA CYS A 108 -12.11 8.28 4.87
C CYS A 108 -12.06 9.57 4.06
N ASN A 109 -13.13 10.35 4.07
CA ASN A 109 -13.21 11.58 3.29
C ASN A 109 -13.02 12.83 4.16
N SER A 110 -12.84 13.98 3.51
CA SER A 110 -12.58 15.26 4.16
C SER A 110 -13.69 15.78 5.09
N TRP A 111 -14.86 15.13 5.12
CA TRP A 111 -15.95 15.50 6.02
C TRP A 111 -15.84 14.82 7.39
N ALA A 112 -14.99 13.80 7.52
CA ALA A 112 -14.77 13.13 8.79
C ALA A 112 -14.02 14.04 9.76
N THR A 113 -14.53 14.09 11.00
CA THR A 113 -13.93 14.86 12.09
C THR A 113 -12.92 14.05 12.89
N GLU A 114 -13.04 12.73 12.86
CA GLU A 114 -12.20 11.80 13.60
C GLU A 114 -11.06 11.27 12.71
N LYS A 115 -9.93 10.91 13.34
CA LYS A 115 -8.77 10.34 12.66
C LYS A 115 -8.94 8.82 12.57
N ASP A 116 -9.90 8.42 11.77
CA ASP A 116 -10.28 7.02 11.58
C ASP A 116 -10.51 6.73 10.10
N GLN A 117 -10.49 5.45 9.72
CA GLN A 117 -10.62 4.97 8.34
C GLN A 117 -11.63 3.84 8.26
N ALA A 118 -12.68 4.02 7.46
CA ALA A 118 -13.64 2.95 7.24
C ALA A 118 -13.06 1.91 6.27
N ILE A 119 -13.21 0.63 6.62
CA ILE A 119 -12.95 -0.48 5.70
C ILE A 119 -14.12 -0.57 4.71
N TYR A 120 -13.81 -0.53 3.41
CA TYR A 120 -14.80 -0.64 2.34
C TYR A 120 -14.43 -1.69 1.28
N GLY A 121 -13.19 -2.19 1.28
CA GLY A 121 -12.73 -3.27 0.42
C GLY A 121 -12.38 -4.51 1.22
N SER A 122 -12.37 -5.66 0.56
CA SER A 122 -12.03 -6.95 1.16
C SER A 122 -10.85 -7.64 0.46
N VAL A 123 -10.30 -8.67 1.11
CA VAL A 123 -9.33 -9.57 0.49
C VAL A 123 -9.94 -10.32 -0.71
N GLU A 124 -11.23 -10.68 -0.62
CA GLU A 124 -11.96 -11.31 -1.72
C GLU A 124 -12.04 -10.39 -2.96
N ASP A 125 -12.27 -9.09 -2.76
CA ASP A 125 -12.24 -8.12 -3.86
C ASP A 125 -10.87 -8.05 -4.52
N ALA A 126 -9.80 -8.02 -3.72
CA ALA A 126 -8.44 -8.02 -4.24
C ALA A 126 -8.14 -9.27 -5.09
N LEU A 127 -8.58 -10.45 -4.63
CA LEU A 127 -8.44 -11.69 -5.39
C LEU A 127 -9.26 -11.67 -6.68
N ARG A 128 -10.54 -11.29 -6.60
CA ARG A 128 -11.46 -11.18 -7.74
C ARG A 128 -10.91 -10.27 -8.83
N LEU A 129 -10.23 -9.19 -8.44
CA LEU A 129 -9.68 -8.18 -9.36
C LEU A 129 -8.22 -8.46 -9.77
N GLY A 130 -7.63 -9.59 -9.34
CA GLY A 130 -6.27 -9.98 -9.72
C GLY A 130 -5.17 -9.11 -9.10
N CYS A 131 -5.43 -8.50 -7.95
CA CYS A 131 -4.44 -7.69 -7.24
C CYS A 131 -3.27 -8.55 -6.76
N SER A 132 -2.10 -7.92 -6.65
CA SER A 132 -0.92 -8.56 -6.03
C SER A 132 -0.79 -8.20 -4.55
N ALA A 133 -1.47 -7.15 -4.08
CA ALA A 133 -1.47 -6.78 -2.68
C ALA A 133 -2.77 -6.11 -2.27
N ILE A 134 -3.02 -6.08 -0.96
CA ILE A 134 -3.89 -5.10 -0.33
C ILE A 134 -3.05 -4.01 0.31
N GLY A 135 -3.66 -2.89 0.67
CA GLY A 135 -3.04 -1.96 1.59
C GLY A 135 -4.01 -1.18 2.45
N TYR A 136 -3.48 -0.69 3.56
CA TYR A 136 -4.25 -0.17 4.69
C TYR A 136 -3.62 1.13 5.21
N THR A 137 -4.43 2.17 5.47
CA THR A 137 -4.00 3.37 6.21
C THR A 137 -4.24 3.16 7.70
N LEU A 138 -3.27 3.48 8.53
CA LEU A 138 -3.43 3.55 9.98
C LEU A 138 -2.87 4.87 10.51
N TYR A 139 -3.42 5.34 11.62
CA TYR A 139 -3.01 6.59 12.23
C TYR A 139 -2.50 6.43 13.65
N PRO A 140 -1.20 6.17 13.86
CA PRO A 140 -0.60 6.22 15.18
C PRO A 140 -0.87 7.56 15.88
N GLY A 141 -1.29 7.52 17.14
CA GLY A 141 -1.69 8.70 17.90
C GLY A 141 -3.18 9.06 17.79
N SER A 142 -3.93 8.37 16.93
CA SER A 142 -5.39 8.50 16.87
C SER A 142 -6.02 7.84 18.12
N PRO A 143 -7.14 8.37 18.65
CA PRO A 143 -7.91 7.65 19.66
C PRO A 143 -8.40 6.26 19.17
N HIS A 144 -8.48 6.04 17.86
CA HIS A 144 -8.92 4.78 17.24
C HIS A 144 -7.75 3.87 16.82
N PHE A 145 -6.50 4.22 17.17
CA PHE A 145 -5.33 3.50 16.66
C PHE A 145 -5.33 2.01 16.98
N ASN A 146 -5.73 1.62 18.19
CA ASN A 146 -5.75 0.21 18.58
C ASN A 146 -6.79 -0.60 17.78
N GLU A 147 -7.98 -0.02 17.55
CA GLU A 147 -9.04 -0.63 16.75
C GLU A 147 -8.55 -0.82 15.30
N MET A 148 -8.00 0.25 14.69
CA MET A 148 -7.41 0.16 13.34
C MET A 148 -6.28 -0.86 13.23
N LEU A 149 -5.47 -1.03 14.29
CA LEU A 149 -4.37 -2.00 14.30
C LEU A 149 -4.88 -3.44 14.39
N GLU A 150 -5.93 -3.70 15.18
CA GLU A 150 -6.58 -5.00 15.27
C GLU A 150 -7.23 -5.40 13.94
N GLU A 151 -7.94 -4.47 13.31
CA GLU A 151 -8.49 -4.62 11.96
C GLU A 151 -7.40 -4.89 10.92
N PHE A 152 -6.31 -4.11 10.96
CA PHE A 152 -5.18 -4.30 10.06
C PHE A 152 -4.54 -5.69 10.23
N ARG A 153 -4.36 -6.16 11.47
CA ARG A 153 -3.83 -7.50 11.77
C ARG A 153 -4.68 -8.59 11.14
N GLU A 154 -6.00 -8.48 11.20
CA GLU A 154 -6.94 -9.46 10.66
C GLU A 154 -6.88 -9.51 9.14
N LEU A 155 -6.97 -8.35 8.49
CA LEU A 155 -6.87 -8.23 7.04
C LEU A 155 -5.51 -8.68 6.50
N ALA A 156 -4.42 -8.34 7.21
CA ALA A 156 -3.08 -8.77 6.85
C ALA A 156 -2.94 -10.30 6.92
N ALA A 157 -3.46 -10.93 7.98
CA ALA A 157 -3.43 -12.38 8.12
C ALA A 157 -4.25 -13.08 7.02
N GLU A 158 -5.44 -12.56 6.71
CA GLU A 158 -6.30 -13.09 5.64
C GLU A 158 -5.63 -12.95 4.26
N ALA A 159 -5.12 -11.75 3.93
CA ALA A 159 -4.44 -11.48 2.68
C ALA A 159 -3.20 -12.38 2.49
N LYS A 160 -2.40 -12.51 3.55
CA LYS A 160 -1.24 -13.41 3.53
C LYS A 160 -1.68 -14.84 3.37
N ALA A 161 -2.73 -15.32 4.05
CA ALA A 161 -3.22 -16.69 3.92
C ALA A 161 -3.59 -17.09 2.47
N VAL A 162 -4.04 -16.12 1.66
CA VAL A 162 -4.37 -16.33 0.24
C VAL A 162 -3.26 -15.91 -0.74
N GLY A 163 -2.10 -15.49 -0.23
CA GLY A 163 -0.91 -15.23 -1.03
C GLY A 163 -0.80 -13.81 -1.59
N LEU A 164 -1.52 -12.84 -1.04
CA LEU A 164 -1.35 -11.43 -1.34
C LEU A 164 -0.24 -10.82 -0.48
N ALA A 165 0.41 -9.77 -1.01
CA ALA A 165 1.26 -8.87 -0.24
C ALA A 165 0.40 -7.88 0.57
N VAL A 166 1.00 -7.25 1.58
CA VAL A 166 0.33 -6.29 2.49
C VAL A 166 1.15 -5.01 2.58
N VAL A 167 0.54 -3.90 2.17
CA VAL A 167 1.09 -2.53 2.28
C VAL A 167 0.50 -1.85 3.52
N ALA A 168 1.33 -1.23 4.34
CA ALA A 168 0.88 -0.35 5.41
C ALA A 168 1.27 1.10 5.09
N TRP A 169 0.28 1.98 5.08
CA TRP A 169 0.50 3.43 5.09
C TRP A 169 0.27 3.94 6.50
N SER A 170 1.34 4.32 7.18
CA SER A 170 1.28 4.84 8.55
C SER A 170 1.43 6.35 8.49
N TYR A 171 0.48 7.07 9.09
CA TYR A 171 0.59 8.52 9.24
C TYR A 171 0.30 8.91 10.69
N PRO A 172 1.23 9.52 11.44
CA PRO A 172 1.01 9.93 12.81
C PRO A 172 -0.02 11.03 12.81
N ARG A 173 -1.17 10.80 13.43
CA ARG A 173 -2.23 11.81 13.50
C ARG A 173 -2.96 11.70 14.82
N GLY A 174 -3.31 12.85 15.40
CA GLY A 174 -4.12 12.91 16.61
C GLY A 174 -3.33 13.10 17.90
N GLY A 175 -4.04 13.03 19.03
CA GLY A 175 -3.46 13.31 20.35
C GLY A 175 -2.92 14.74 20.46
N LYS A 176 -1.66 14.85 20.92
CA LYS A 176 -0.93 16.12 21.06
C LYS A 176 0.02 16.41 19.89
N LEU A 177 -0.03 15.61 18.81
CA LEU A 177 0.82 15.82 17.65
C LEU A 177 0.41 17.12 16.96
N THR A 178 1.38 18.02 16.80
CA THR A 178 1.19 19.21 15.97
C THR A 178 1.25 18.82 14.50
N LYS A 179 0.71 19.64 13.61
CA LYS A 179 0.81 19.41 12.16
C LYS A 179 2.26 19.29 11.66
N GLU A 180 3.19 19.99 12.31
CA GLU A 180 4.64 19.87 12.06
C GLU A 180 5.23 18.58 12.66
N GLY A 181 4.61 18.03 13.71
CA GLY A 181 4.97 16.76 14.34
C GLY A 181 4.37 15.52 13.67
N GLU A 182 3.42 15.67 12.75
CA GLU A 182 2.92 14.58 11.89
C GLU A 182 3.99 14.06 10.92
N THR A 183 5.15 14.75 10.81
CA THR A 183 6.33 14.29 10.07
C THR A 183 7.40 13.68 10.97
N ALA A 184 7.10 13.42 12.25
CA ALA A 184 8.08 12.90 13.19
C ALA A 184 8.41 11.45 12.82
N LEU A 185 9.61 11.25 12.30
CA LEU A 185 10.28 9.95 12.16
C LEU A 185 10.08 9.07 13.40
N ASP A 186 9.98 9.65 14.60
CA ASP A 186 9.79 8.92 15.86
C ASP A 186 8.39 8.27 16.01
N VAL A 187 7.39 8.62 15.19
CA VAL A 187 6.02 8.09 15.30
C VAL A 187 5.66 7.13 14.16
N ASP A 188 6.16 7.36 12.94
CA ASP A 188 6.06 6.37 11.84
C ASP A 188 7.13 5.29 11.92
N VAL A 189 8.27 5.67 12.48
CA VAL A 189 9.51 4.90 12.49
C VAL A 189 10.19 5.07 13.84
N ALA A 190 9.49 4.73 14.92
CA ALA A 190 10.17 4.26 16.12
C ALA A 190 10.90 2.95 15.77
N HIS A 191 11.98 3.01 14.95
CA HIS A 191 13.32 2.43 15.19
C HIS A 191 14.34 2.47 14.00
N LEU A 192 14.28 3.32 12.94
CA LEU A 192 15.21 3.17 11.78
C LEU A 192 16.29 4.27 11.57
N ARG A 193 16.69 5.05 12.58
CA ARG A 193 17.79 6.03 12.35
C ARG A 193 19.01 6.00 13.26
N GLN A 194 19.26 4.95 14.03
CA GLN A 194 20.54 4.85 14.76
C GLN A 194 21.22 3.47 14.84
N GLN A 195 20.79 2.42 14.12
CA GLN A 195 21.52 1.15 14.16
C GLN A 195 21.72 0.51 12.78
N PRO A 196 22.88 -0.15 12.55
CA PRO A 196 23.17 -0.86 11.31
C PRO A 196 22.08 -1.89 11.02
N LEU A 197 21.83 -2.11 9.73
CA LEU A 197 20.78 -2.89 9.04
C LEU A 197 20.67 -4.39 9.43
N GLU A 198 20.92 -4.75 10.69
CA GLU A 198 20.79 -6.10 11.22
C GLU A 198 19.68 -6.10 12.28
N ARG A 199 18.48 -6.50 11.87
CA ARG A 199 17.34 -6.86 12.73
C ARG A 199 16.66 -5.73 13.50
N VAL A 200 15.96 -4.88 12.77
CA VAL A 200 14.95 -4.00 13.36
C VAL A 200 13.56 -4.42 12.88
N VAL A 201 12.83 -5.10 13.76
CA VAL A 201 11.41 -5.38 13.62
C VAL A 201 10.67 -4.13 14.12
N SER A 202 10.06 -3.36 13.23
CA SER A 202 9.00 -2.43 13.66
C SER A 202 7.77 -3.27 13.99
N HIS A 203 6.99 -2.89 15.01
CA HIS A 203 5.78 -3.63 15.38
C HIS A 203 4.76 -3.71 14.22
N LEU A 204 4.83 -2.78 13.25
CA LEU A 204 4.08 -2.83 11.99
C LEU A 204 4.72 -3.74 10.94
N GLY A 205 6.04 -3.94 10.96
CA GLY A 205 6.76 -4.86 10.08
C GLY A 205 6.47 -6.33 10.37
N ASP A 206 5.88 -6.65 11.53
CA ASP A 206 5.31 -7.97 11.80
C ASP A 206 4.01 -8.23 11.01
N LEU A 207 3.31 -7.16 10.61
CA LEU A 207 1.98 -7.23 9.98
C LEU A 207 2.01 -6.86 8.49
N ALA A 208 2.72 -5.81 8.12
CA ALA A 208 2.96 -5.39 6.73
C ALA A 208 4.27 -5.94 6.17
N ASP A 209 4.39 -5.97 4.85
CA ASP A 209 5.66 -6.26 4.20
C ASP A 209 6.60 -5.05 4.36
N PRO A 210 7.79 -5.17 5.00
CA PRO A 210 8.63 -4.01 5.34
C PRO A 210 9.06 -3.14 4.15
N VAL A 211 9.15 -3.71 2.95
CA VAL A 211 9.48 -2.94 1.72
C VAL A 211 8.29 -2.16 1.18
N LEU A 212 7.11 -2.37 1.74
CA LEU A 212 5.82 -1.79 1.38
C LEU A 212 5.22 -0.94 2.52
N VAL A 213 6.04 -0.52 3.48
CA VAL A 213 5.62 0.50 4.45
C VAL A 213 5.92 1.87 3.85
N ALA A 214 4.90 2.70 3.67
CA ALA A 214 5.03 4.04 3.10
C ALA A 214 4.58 5.11 4.10
N GLU A 215 5.35 6.19 4.14
CA GLU A 215 5.11 7.46 4.86
C GLU A 215 4.33 8.48 4.01
#